data_AF-A0A7W8ZKZ6-F1
#
_entry.id   AF-A0A7W8ZKZ6-F1
#
_cell.length_a   1.000
_cell.length_b   1.000
_cell.length_c   1.000
_cell.angle_alpha   90.00
_cell.angle_beta   90.00
_cell.angle_gamma   90.00
#
_symmetry.space_group_name_H-M   'P 1'
#
loop_
_entity.id
_entity.type
_entity.pdbx_description
1 polymer ?
#
loop_
_entity_poly.entity_id
_entity_poly.type
_entity_poly.pdbx_seq_one_letter_code
_entity_poly.pdbx_strand_id
1 'polypeptide(L)'
;MATNWLIRGSEVILMAGLLLHIVQGLRLTFQNQASRPVKYAVNDGNANSKWYSRSMGLLGTLLLIFLIVHLSNFWVVSRFTGIPTTDSNGHEDLYAVMRETFQNVWIVVLYVLAMASLAYHLLHGFASAFQTLGWNHKKYSPLIKGFGVWYSIIIAILFAAMPIAVHTGLIK
;
A
#
# COMPACT_ATOMS: atom_id res chain seq x y z
N MET A 1 -21.44 3.89 6.98
CA MET A 1 -20.13 4.55 6.69
C MET A 1 -20.18 5.56 5.54
N ALA A 2 -21.09 5.45 4.56
CA ALA A 2 -21.14 6.33 3.38
C ALA A 2 -21.61 7.78 3.64
N THR A 3 -22.28 8.04 4.76
CA THR A 3 -22.89 9.34 5.09
C THR A 3 -22.03 10.24 5.98
N ASN A 4 -20.93 9.74 6.55
CA ASN A 4 -20.04 10.55 7.36
C ASN A 4 -19.15 11.41 6.44
N TRP A 5 -19.34 12.73 6.48
CA TRP A 5 -18.66 13.68 5.61
C TRP A 5 -17.13 13.67 5.77
N LEU A 6 -16.60 13.41 6.98
CA LEU A 6 -15.16 13.29 7.22
C LEU A 6 -14.60 12.08 6.48
N ILE A 7 -15.23 10.92 6.66
CA ILE A 7 -14.81 9.68 6.00
C ILE A 7 -14.92 9.82 4.49
N ARG A 8 -16.00 10.45 4.00
CA ARG A 8 -16.21 10.66 2.56
C ARG A 8 -15.18 11.64 1.97
N GLY A 9 -14.87 12.72 2.68
CA GLY A 9 -13.83 13.67 2.27
C GLY A 9 -12.45 13.02 2.23
N SER A 10 -12.08 12.27 3.28
CA SER A 10 -10.81 11.53 3.33
C SER A 10 -10.70 10.51 2.20
N GLU A 11 -11.77 9.77 1.90
CA GLU A 11 -11.81 8.80 0.80
C GLU A 11 -11.46 9.45 -0.54
N VAL A 12 -12.09 10.59 -0.87
CA VAL A 12 -11.86 11.31 -2.12
C VAL A 12 -10.42 11.85 -2.20
N ILE A 13 -9.93 12.45 -1.12
CA ILE A 13 -8.57 13.01 -1.05
C ILE A 13 -7.53 11.90 -1.21
N LEU A 14 -7.68 10.79 -0.49
CA LEU A 14 -6.77 9.65 -0.57
C LEU A 14 -6.80 9.01 -1.95
N MET A 15 -7.98 8.85 -2.56
CA MET A 15 -8.09 8.32 -3.92
C MET A 15 -7.40 9.22 -4.94
N ALA A 16 -7.65 10.54 -4.88
CA ALA A 16 -7.00 11.50 -5.78
C ALA A 16 -5.47 11.51 -5.60
N GLY A 17 -5.00 11.57 -4.35
CA GLY A 17 -3.57 11.53 -4.03
C GLY A 17 -2.89 10.23 -4.50
N LEU A 18 -3.57 9.09 -4.33
CA LEU A 18 -3.09 7.78 -4.78
C LEU A 18 -2.96 7.71 -6.30
N LEU A 19 -3.96 8.20 -7.04
CA LEU A 19 -3.90 8.26 -8.51
C LEU A 19 -2.75 9.15 -9.00
N LEU A 20 -2.60 10.34 -8.42
CA LEU A 20 -1.49 11.24 -8.75
C LEU A 20 -0.13 10.59 -8.47
N HIS A 21 0.01 9.92 -7.32
CA HIS A 21 1.21 9.18 -6.93
C HIS A 21 1.54 8.04 -7.92
N ILE A 22 0.54 7.25 -8.32
CA ILE A 22 0.70 6.16 -9.29
C ILE A 22 1.17 6.72 -10.64
N VAL A 23 0.52 7.77 -11.15
CA VAL A 23 0.88 8.39 -12.45
C VAL A 23 2.30 8.94 -12.41
N GLN A 24 2.68 9.67 -11.36
CA GLN A 24 4.02 10.20 -11.20
C GLN A 24 5.08 9.09 -11.11
N GLY A 25 4.80 8.04 -10.33
CA GLY A 25 5.70 6.89 -10.17
C GLY A 25 5.92 6.11 -11.47
N LEU A 26 4.83 5.86 -12.23
CA LEU A 26 4.91 5.20 -13.53
C LEU A 26 5.68 6.07 -14.54
N ARG A 27 5.37 7.37 -14.62
CA ARG A 27 6.07 8.32 -15.48
C ARG A 27 7.58 8.31 -15.19
N LEU A 28 7.96 8.41 -13.92
CA LEU A 28 9.37 8.38 -13.52
C LEU A 28 10.03 7.03 -13.86
N THR A 29 9.31 5.92 -13.67
CA THR A 29 9.80 4.58 -14.01
C THR A 29 10.09 4.45 -15.50
N PHE A 30 9.16 4.89 -16.36
CA PHE A 30 9.36 4.85 -17.80
C PHE A 30 10.43 5.83 -18.28
N GLN A 31 10.51 7.03 -17.71
CA GLN A 31 11.59 7.98 -18.00
C GLN A 31 12.95 7.39 -17.64
N ASN A 32 13.10 6.78 -16.46
CA ASN A 32 14.34 6.14 -16.04
C ASN A 32 14.75 4.99 -16.95
N GLN A 33 13.79 4.22 -17.48
CA GLN A 33 14.05 3.15 -18.44
C GLN A 33 14.46 3.71 -19.80
N ALA A 34 13.74 4.72 -20.30
CA ALA A 34 14.02 5.36 -21.60
C ALA A 34 15.38 6.09 -21.60
N SER A 35 15.80 6.66 -20.46
CA SER A 35 17.12 7.27 -20.31
C SER A 35 18.28 6.27 -20.30
N ARG A 36 18.00 4.95 -20.34
CA ARG A 36 19.00 3.88 -20.31
C ARG A 36 18.78 2.88 -21.45
N PRO A 37 18.96 3.31 -22.73
CA PRO A 37 18.76 2.43 -23.89
C PRO A 37 19.77 1.28 -23.94
N VAL A 38 20.99 1.48 -23.42
CA VAL A 38 22.01 0.43 -23.27
C VAL A 38 22.19 0.15 -21.78
N LYS A 39 22.08 -1.13 -21.38
CA LYS A 39 22.29 -1.55 -19.98
C LYS A 39 23.76 -1.42 -19.61
N TYR A 40 24.05 -1.07 -18.36
CA TYR A 40 25.42 -1.01 -17.86
C TYR A 40 26.11 -2.36 -17.97
N ALA A 41 27.35 -2.37 -18.46
CA ALA A 41 28.18 -3.57 -18.53
C ALA A 41 28.50 -4.14 -17.13
N VAL A 42 28.57 -3.27 -16.12
CA VAL A 42 28.77 -3.63 -14.71
C VAL A 42 27.74 -2.89 -13.86
N ASN A 43 27.10 -3.59 -12.93
CA ASN A 43 26.15 -3.01 -11.98
C ASN A 43 26.67 -3.20 -10.55
N ASP A 44 27.33 -2.19 -10.01
CA ASP A 44 27.58 -2.12 -8.56
C ASP A 44 26.37 -1.53 -7.85
N GLY A 45 25.39 -2.40 -7.61
CA GLY A 45 24.12 -1.99 -7.01
C GLY A 45 24.28 -1.40 -5.61
N ASN A 46 25.31 -1.77 -4.85
CA ASN A 46 25.45 -1.33 -3.46
C ASN A 46 26.25 -0.04 -3.31
N ALA A 47 26.95 0.42 -4.35
CA ALA A 47 27.74 1.65 -4.30
C ALA A 47 26.90 2.91 -4.02
N ASN A 48 25.66 3.00 -4.55
CA ASN A 48 24.93 4.29 -4.60
C ASN A 48 23.49 4.26 -4.05
N SER A 49 22.90 3.10 -3.81
CA SER A 49 21.52 3.03 -3.31
C SER A 49 21.23 1.69 -2.63
N LYS A 50 20.13 1.61 -1.88
CA LYS A 50 19.59 0.34 -1.38
C LYS A 50 18.79 -0.38 -2.48
N TRP A 51 18.75 -1.71 -2.43
CA TRP A 51 18.05 -2.54 -3.43
C TRP A 51 16.59 -2.12 -3.62
N TYR A 52 15.85 -1.93 -2.53
CA TYR A 52 14.43 -1.55 -2.61
C TYR A 52 14.20 -0.20 -3.29
N SER A 53 15.16 0.73 -3.20
CA SER A 53 15.11 2.01 -3.92
C SER A 53 15.25 1.83 -5.43
N ARG A 54 15.99 0.81 -5.88
CA ARG A 54 16.13 0.48 -7.31
C ARG A 54 14.94 -0.30 -7.84
N SER A 55 14.28 -1.06 -6.97
CA SER A 55 13.12 -1.89 -7.29
C SER A 55 11.77 -1.18 -7.08
N MET A 56 11.75 0.13 -6.87
CA MET A 56 10.51 0.88 -6.56
C MET A 56 9.40 0.72 -7.60
N GLY A 57 9.76 0.62 -8.89
CA GLY A 57 8.78 0.33 -9.95
C GLY A 57 8.09 -1.02 -9.74
N LEU A 58 8.87 -2.08 -9.45
CA LEU A 58 8.34 -3.42 -9.16
C LEU A 58 7.50 -3.43 -7.88
N LEU A 59 8.00 -2.84 -6.80
CA LEU A 59 7.28 -2.78 -5.51
C LEU A 59 5.93 -2.07 -5.67
N GLY A 60 5.92 -0.94 -6.40
CA GLY A 60 4.70 -0.21 -6.74
C GLY A 60 3.74 -1.02 -7.61
N THR A 61 4.23 -1.80 -8.58
CA THR A 61 3.38 -2.69 -9.40
C THR A 61 2.73 -3.79 -8.56
N LEU A 62 3.47 -4.43 -7.65
CA LEU A 62 2.90 -5.43 -6.73
C LEU A 62 1.79 -4.82 -5.85
N LEU A 63 2.00 -3.60 -5.38
CA LEU A 63 0.98 -2.85 -4.62
C LEU A 63 -0.22 -2.46 -5.47
N LEU A 64 -0.03 -2.14 -6.74
CA LEU A 64 -1.13 -1.82 -7.65
C LEU A 64 -2.03 -3.04 -7.90
N ILE A 65 -1.44 -4.23 -8.10
CA ILE A 65 -2.18 -5.48 -8.22
C ILE A 65 -2.99 -5.74 -6.95
N PHE A 66 -2.36 -5.62 -5.79
CA PHE A 66 -3.03 -5.73 -4.50
C PHE A 66 -4.19 -4.74 -4.36
N LEU A 67 -3.97 -3.48 -4.74
CA LEU A 67 -4.96 -2.42 -4.62
C LEU A 67 -6.19 -2.69 -5.49
N ILE A 68 -6.01 -3.20 -6.71
CA ILE A 68 -7.14 -3.58 -7.58
C ILE A 68 -7.99 -4.67 -6.89
N VAL A 69 -7.36 -5.72 -6.38
CA VAL A 69 -8.06 -6.81 -5.65
C VAL A 69 -8.74 -6.26 -4.39
N HIS A 70 -8.04 -5.45 -3.62
CA HIS A 70 -8.53 -4.86 -2.37
C HIS A 70 -9.74 -3.95 -2.60
N LEU A 71 -9.66 -3.05 -3.57
CA LEU A 71 -10.76 -2.16 -3.91
C LEU A 71 -11.95 -2.94 -4.48
N SER A 72 -11.71 -3.97 -5.30
CA SER A 72 -12.78 -4.84 -5.81
C SER A 72 -13.52 -5.56 -4.69
N ASN A 73 -12.81 -6.15 -3.74
CA ASN A 73 -13.42 -6.95 -2.68
C ASN A 73 -14.20 -6.10 -1.66
N PHE A 74 -13.75 -4.88 -1.37
CA PHE A 74 -14.30 -4.11 -0.25
C PHE A 74 -14.88 -2.76 -0.67
N TRP A 75 -14.10 -1.97 -1.40
CA TRP A 75 -14.51 -0.60 -1.72
C TRP A 75 -15.67 -0.59 -2.72
N VAL A 76 -15.57 -1.35 -3.81
CA VAL A 76 -16.64 -1.49 -4.82
C VAL A 76 -17.89 -2.08 -4.20
N VAL A 77 -17.73 -3.14 -3.38
CA VAL A 77 -18.83 -3.77 -2.66
C VAL A 77 -19.57 -2.76 -1.77
N SER A 78 -18.83 -1.98 -1.00
CA SER A 78 -19.40 -1.00 -0.07
C SER A 78 -19.96 0.28 -0.73
N ARG A 79 -19.79 0.47 -2.04
CA ARG A 79 -20.15 1.74 -2.73
C ARG A 79 -21.09 1.58 -3.91
N PHE A 80 -20.95 0.50 -4.68
CA PHE A 80 -21.65 0.37 -5.96
C PHE A 80 -22.52 -0.87 -6.04
N THR A 81 -22.08 -2.01 -5.49
CA THR A 81 -22.84 -3.27 -5.63
C THR A 81 -23.73 -3.57 -4.43
N GLY A 82 -23.54 -2.86 -3.31
CA GLY A 82 -24.23 -3.14 -2.05
C GLY A 82 -23.53 -4.24 -1.24
N ILE A 83 -23.70 -4.19 0.08
CA ILE A 83 -23.11 -5.17 1.00
C ILE A 83 -24.05 -6.37 1.08
N PRO A 84 -23.63 -7.58 0.65
CA PRO A 84 -24.53 -8.73 0.52
C PRO A 84 -24.84 -9.44 1.85
N THR A 85 -24.24 -8.98 2.94
CA THR A 85 -24.31 -9.61 4.26
C THR A 85 -24.93 -8.66 5.27
N THR A 86 -25.65 -9.22 6.24
CA THR A 86 -26.31 -8.46 7.30
C THR A 86 -25.97 -9.01 8.68
N ASP A 87 -25.93 -8.13 9.67
CA ASP A 87 -25.74 -8.49 11.07
C ASP A 87 -27.03 -9.09 11.68
N SER A 88 -26.98 -9.47 12.96
CA SER A 88 -28.12 -10.03 13.69
C SER A 88 -29.32 -9.08 13.80
N ASN A 89 -29.11 -7.78 13.57
CA ASN A 89 -30.13 -6.74 13.63
C ASN A 89 -30.63 -6.32 12.23
N GLY A 90 -30.13 -6.98 11.17
CA GLY A 90 -30.50 -6.70 9.78
C GLY A 90 -29.78 -5.51 9.15
N HIS A 91 -28.71 -4.98 9.78
CA HIS A 91 -27.89 -3.92 9.20
C HIS A 91 -26.79 -4.50 8.30
N GLU A 92 -26.36 -3.74 7.28
CA GLU A 92 -25.25 -4.14 6.40
C GLU A 92 -23.96 -4.45 7.19
N ASP A 93 -23.35 -5.60 6.91
CA ASP A 93 -22.19 -6.12 7.65
C ASP A 93 -20.95 -6.33 6.75
N LEU A 94 -20.16 -5.27 6.56
CA LEU A 94 -18.91 -5.39 5.79
C LEU A 94 -17.87 -6.31 6.47
N TYR A 95 -17.98 -6.54 7.78
CA TYR A 95 -17.09 -7.43 8.51
C TYR A 95 -17.32 -8.90 8.10
N ALA A 96 -18.56 -9.31 7.87
CA ALA A 96 -18.87 -10.63 7.32
C ALA A 96 -18.24 -10.85 5.93
N VAL A 97 -18.33 -9.85 5.04
CA VAL A 97 -17.66 -9.90 3.71
C VAL A 97 -16.15 -10.09 3.85
N MET A 98 -15.52 -9.35 4.78
CA MET A 98 -14.10 -9.48 5.07
C MET A 98 -13.73 -10.87 5.57
N ARG A 99 -14.50 -11.42 6.51
CA ARG A 99 -14.26 -12.77 7.03
C ARG A 99 -14.33 -13.84 5.96
N GLU A 100 -15.36 -13.78 5.10
CA GLU A 100 -15.52 -14.70 3.98
C GLU A 100 -14.37 -14.58 2.97
N THR A 101 -14.01 -13.34 2.62
CA THR A 101 -12.90 -13.04 1.69
C THR A 101 -11.59 -13.69 2.13
N PHE A 102 -11.26 -13.63 3.43
CA PHE A 102 -10.02 -14.20 3.95
C PHE A 102 -10.07 -15.71 4.24
N GLN A 103 -11.18 -16.39 3.99
CA GLN A 103 -11.16 -17.86 3.93
C GLN A 103 -10.41 -18.37 2.70
N ASN A 104 -10.30 -17.56 1.65
CA ASN A 104 -9.51 -17.91 0.47
C ASN A 104 -8.01 -17.69 0.74
N VAL A 105 -7.26 -18.79 0.87
CA VAL A 105 -5.82 -18.78 1.14
C VAL A 105 -5.01 -17.99 0.11
N TRP A 106 -5.42 -17.97 -1.16
CA TRP A 106 -4.73 -17.21 -2.21
C TRP A 106 -4.84 -15.70 -2.00
N ILE A 107 -5.99 -15.24 -1.50
CA ILE A 107 -6.19 -13.83 -1.15
C ILE A 107 -5.30 -13.48 0.06
N VAL A 108 -5.24 -14.34 1.07
CA VAL A 108 -4.37 -14.12 2.24
C VAL A 108 -2.90 -14.03 1.84
N VAL A 109 -2.41 -14.98 1.03
CA VAL A 109 -1.03 -14.96 0.52
C VAL A 109 -0.73 -13.69 -0.27
N LEU A 110 -1.64 -13.27 -1.16
CA LEU A 110 -1.51 -12.03 -1.91
C LEU A 110 -1.42 -10.82 -0.98
N TYR A 111 -2.24 -10.75 0.07
CA TYR A 111 -2.22 -9.65 1.04
C TYR A 111 -0.90 -9.61 1.82
N VAL A 112 -0.40 -10.77 2.28
CA VAL A 112 0.87 -10.85 3.02
C VAL A 112 2.05 -10.43 2.14
N LEU A 113 2.12 -10.91 0.89
CA LEU A 113 3.15 -10.50 -0.07
C LEU A 113 3.06 -9.00 -0.40
N ALA A 114 1.84 -8.46 -0.52
CA ALA A 114 1.62 -7.04 -0.71
C ALA A 114 2.13 -6.21 0.47
N MET A 115 1.92 -6.66 1.71
CA MET A 115 2.45 -5.96 2.89
C MET A 115 3.97 -6.00 2.97
N ALA A 116 4.62 -7.08 2.54
CA ALA A 116 6.07 -7.11 2.39
C ALA A 116 6.54 -6.08 1.35
N SER A 117 5.86 -5.99 0.20
CA SER A 117 6.13 -4.95 -0.79
C SER A 117 5.92 -3.54 -0.22
N LEU A 118 4.83 -3.34 0.53
CA LEU A 118 4.47 -2.07 1.17
C LEU A 118 5.54 -1.61 2.15
N ALA A 119 6.08 -2.52 2.96
CA ALA A 119 7.15 -2.22 3.89
C ALA A 119 8.36 -1.61 3.17
N TYR A 120 8.83 -2.23 2.09
CA TYR A 120 9.94 -1.72 1.29
C TYR A 120 9.60 -0.43 0.54
N HIS A 121 8.37 -0.33 0.02
CA HIS A 121 7.88 0.86 -0.66
C HIS A 121 7.85 2.07 0.29
N LEU A 122 7.40 1.88 1.54
CA LEU A 122 7.39 2.92 2.57
C LEU A 122 8.78 3.22 3.13
N LEU A 123 9.64 2.21 3.31
CA LEU A 123 11.03 2.42 3.77
C LEU A 123 11.80 3.39 2.87
N HIS A 124 11.48 3.42 1.59
CA HIS A 124 11.95 4.44 0.66
C HIS A 124 11.04 5.67 0.65
N GLY A 125 9.76 5.47 0.35
CA GLY A 125 8.81 6.53 0.01
C GLY A 125 8.55 7.51 1.16
N PHE A 126 8.60 7.06 2.41
CA PHE A 126 8.31 7.90 3.57
C PHE A 126 9.28 9.07 3.65
N ALA A 127 10.58 8.81 3.79
CA ALA A 127 11.58 9.87 3.86
C ALA A 127 11.68 10.68 2.55
N SER A 128 11.51 10.03 1.40
CA SER A 128 11.52 10.69 0.09
C SER A 128 10.39 11.72 -0.05
N ALA A 129 9.19 11.46 0.49
CA ALA A 129 8.08 12.40 0.43
C ALA A 129 8.41 13.72 1.14
N PHE A 130 9.03 13.66 2.32
CA PHE A 130 9.48 14.86 3.04
C PHE A 130 10.57 15.61 2.28
N GLN A 131 11.46 14.90 1.60
CA GLN A 131 12.47 15.51 0.75
C GLN A 131 11.84 16.25 -0.45
N THR A 132 10.83 15.67 -1.10
CA THR A 132 10.09 16.30 -2.20
C THR A 132 9.32 17.55 -1.75
N LEU A 133 8.78 17.54 -0.53
CA LEU A 133 8.13 18.71 0.07
C LEU A 133 9.11 19.81 0.54
N GLY A 134 10.43 19.58 0.41
CA GLY A 134 11.47 20.52 0.83
C GLY A 134 11.81 20.47 2.32
N TRP A 135 11.21 19.56 3.09
CA TRP A 135 11.56 19.31 4.49
C TRP A 135 12.77 18.39 4.55
N ASN A 136 13.92 18.90 4.11
CA ASN A 136 15.21 18.23 4.22
C ASN A 136 16.23 19.13 4.93
N HIS A 137 16.43 18.89 6.23
CA HIS A 137 17.34 19.67 7.06
C HIS A 137 18.06 18.80 8.08
N LYS A 138 19.34 19.10 8.34
CA LYS A 138 20.21 18.32 9.23
C LYS A 138 19.60 18.04 10.62
N LYS A 139 18.78 18.98 11.13
CA LYS A 139 18.12 18.88 12.45
C LYS A 139 17.03 17.80 12.51
N TYR A 140 16.13 17.72 11.52
CA TYR A 140 14.93 16.88 11.59
C TYR A 140 14.93 15.73 10.59
N SER A 141 15.76 15.75 9.54
CA SER A 141 15.91 14.63 8.60
C SER A 141 16.26 13.29 9.28
N PRO A 142 17.12 13.24 10.33
CA PRO A 142 17.37 11.99 11.05
C PRO A 142 16.11 11.44 11.75
N LEU A 143 15.32 12.32 12.37
CA LEU A 143 14.06 11.95 13.04
C LEU A 143 13.03 11.42 12.04
N ILE A 144 12.86 12.11 10.91
CA ILE A 144 11.95 11.68 9.83
C ILE A 144 12.34 10.29 9.32
N LYS A 145 13.63 10.04 9.11
CA LYS A 145 14.14 8.74 8.66
C LYS A 145 13.90 7.65 9.71
N GLY A 146 14.22 7.92 10.97
CA GLY A 146 14.00 6.97 12.06
C GLY A 146 12.52 6.59 12.22
N PHE A 147 11.64 7.61 12.23
CA PHE A 147 10.20 7.39 12.26
C PHE A 147 9.68 6.66 11.02
N GLY A 148 10.21 6.99 9.84
CA GLY A 148 9.87 6.30 8.60
C GLY A 148 10.17 4.81 8.63
N VAL A 149 11.31 4.41 9.22
CA VAL A 149 11.66 2.99 9.41
C VAL A 149 10.66 2.31 10.35
N TRP A 150 10.42 2.90 11.51
CA TRP A 150 9.46 2.38 12.50
C TRP A 150 8.06 2.21 11.88
N TYR A 151 7.58 3.26 11.20
CA TYR A 151 6.26 3.30 10.57
C TYR A 151 6.12 2.21 9.50
N SER A 152 7.12 2.08 8.63
CA SER A 152 7.08 1.11 7.52
C SER A 152 6.99 -0.33 7.99
N ILE A 153 7.69 -0.67 9.08
CA ILE A 153 7.71 -2.05 9.61
C ILE A 153 6.42 -2.36 10.35
N ILE A 154 6.01 -1.49 11.28
CA ILE A 154 4.88 -1.77 12.16
C ILE A 154 3.57 -1.78 11.41
N ILE A 155 3.35 -0.81 10.52
CA ILE A 155 2.13 -0.78 9.71
C ILE A 155 2.02 -2.03 8.84
N ALA A 156 3.11 -2.42 8.16
CA ALA A 156 3.09 -3.63 7.33
C ALA A 156 2.78 -4.90 8.15
N ILE A 157 3.37 -5.05 9.34
CA ILE A 157 3.09 -6.21 10.22
C ILE A 157 1.64 -6.20 10.69
N LEU A 158 1.14 -5.06 11.18
CA LEU A 158 -0.22 -4.95 11.69
C LEU A 158 -1.26 -5.29 10.60
N PHE A 159 -1.09 -4.74 9.39
CA PHE A 159 -2.01 -5.03 8.29
C PHE A 159 -1.84 -6.44 7.72
N ALA A 160 -0.65 -7.05 7.78
CA ALA A 160 -0.44 -8.45 7.41
C ALA A 160 -1.07 -9.42 8.45
N ALA A 161 -1.08 -9.04 9.73
CA ALA A 161 -1.60 -9.88 10.80
C ALA A 161 -3.12 -10.07 10.69
N MET A 162 -3.86 -9.07 10.19
CA MET A 162 -5.33 -9.13 10.09
C MET A 162 -5.85 -10.30 9.22
N PRO A 163 -5.45 -10.46 7.93
CA PRO A 163 -5.91 -11.59 7.11
C PRO A 163 -5.42 -12.93 7.66
N ILE A 164 -4.22 -12.99 8.27
CA ILE A 164 -3.70 -14.21 8.90
C ILE A 164 -4.57 -14.61 10.10
N ALA A 165 -4.89 -13.65 10.98
CA ALA A 165 -5.67 -13.89 12.19
C ALA A 165 -7.10 -14.34 11.87
N VAL A 166 -7.71 -13.77 10.84
CA VAL A 166 -9.03 -14.19 10.35
C VAL A 166 -8.98 -15.59 9.72
N HIS A 167 -7.98 -15.85 8.87
CA HIS A 167 -7.85 -17.15 8.20
C HIS A 167 -7.57 -18.31 9.17
N THR A 168 -6.80 -18.04 10.23
CA THR A 168 -6.47 -19.04 11.27
C THR A 168 -7.54 -19.18 12.36
N GLY A 169 -8.60 -18.38 12.31
CA GLY A 169 -9.68 -18.39 13.30
C GLY A 169 -9.31 -17.79 14.66
N LEU A 170 -8.19 -17.07 14.76
CA LEU A 170 -7.83 -16.27 15.95
C LEU A 170 -8.84 -15.15 16.20
N ILE A 171 -9.40 -14.60 15.12
CA ILE A 171 -10.49 -13.63 15.14
C ILE A 171 -11.72 -14.30 14.54
N LYS A 172 -12.82 -14.34 15.29
CA LYS A 172 -14.07 -14.98 14.89
C LYS A 172 -14.94 -14.08 14.06
#